data_AF-A0A0F9BIN9-F1
#
_entry.id   AF-A0A0F9BIN9-F1
#
_cell.length_a   1.000
_cell.length_b   1.000
_cell.length_c   1.000
_cell.angle_alpha   90.00
_cell.angle_beta   90.00
_cell.angle_gamma   90.00
#
_symmetry.space_group_name_H-M   'P 1'
#
loop_
_entity.id
_entity.type
_entity.pdbx_description
1 polymer ?
#
loop_
_entity_poly.entity_id
_entity_poly.type
_entity_poly.pdbx_seq_one_letter_code
_entity_poly.pdbx_strand_id
1 'polypeptide(L)'
;KDEVSLPKTNILFAPHHGRESGKIPGEWIEAMDPDIIVMGEAPSENLDYAAYDGYNKITQNSAKDITFECEQNMVHIYVSNENYSVDFLENEYMNTYDNYIGTLNI
;
A
#
# COMPACT_ATOMS: atom_id res chain seq x y z
N LYS A 1 -15.79 -25.64 -3.19
CA LYS A 1 -15.21 -24.33 -2.85
C LYS A 1 -16.04 -23.33 -3.63
N ASP A 2 -16.63 -22.35 -2.98
CA ASP A 2 -17.16 -21.19 -3.71
C ASP A 2 -15.94 -20.50 -4.33
N GLU A 3 -15.94 -20.34 -5.66
CA GLU A 3 -14.87 -19.65 -6.36
C GLU A 3 -15.10 -18.14 -6.25
N VAL A 4 -14.20 -17.45 -5.56
CA VAL A 4 -14.10 -16.00 -5.58
C VAL A 4 -13.04 -15.64 -6.61
N SER A 5 -13.41 -14.84 -7.61
CA SER A 5 -12.44 -14.24 -8.53
C SER A 5 -11.81 -13.02 -7.85
N LEU A 6 -10.49 -13.03 -7.74
CA LEU A 6 -9.69 -11.93 -7.21
C LEU A 6 -8.89 -11.33 -8.37
N PRO A 7 -9.27 -10.15 -8.88
CA PRO A 7 -8.55 -9.53 -9.99
C PRO A 7 -7.24 -8.88 -9.54
N LYS A 8 -6.38 -8.57 -10.51
CA LYS A 8 -5.23 -7.67 -10.32
C LYS A 8 -5.68 -6.43 -9.54
N THR A 9 -4.93 -6.09 -8.50
CA THR A 9 -5.20 -5.00 -7.58
C THR A 9 -4.02 -4.03 -7.61
N ASN A 10 -4.25 -2.72 -7.65
CA ASN A 10 -3.15 -1.77 -7.60
C ASN A 10 -2.73 -1.47 -6.16
N ILE A 11 -3.70 -1.19 -5.29
CA ILE A 11 -3.46 -0.82 -3.90
C ILE A 11 -4.30 -1.73 -2.99
N LEU A 12 -3.62 -2.53 -2.18
CA LEU A 12 -4.24 -3.45 -1.21
C LEU A 12 -4.04 -2.95 0.21
N PHE A 13 -5.11 -2.77 0.97
CA PHE A 13 -5.02 -2.48 2.40
C PHE A 13 -4.93 -3.79 3.17
N ALA A 14 -3.81 -4.01 3.86
CA ALA A 14 -3.61 -5.22 4.63
C ALA A 14 -4.64 -5.28 5.78
N PRO A 15 -5.47 -6.35 5.86
CA PRO A 15 -6.50 -6.46 6.88
C PRO A 15 -5.88 -6.49 8.27
N HIS A 16 -6.66 -6.01 9.25
CA HIS A 16 -6.21 -5.93 10.65
C HIS A 16 -4.83 -5.27 10.77
N HIS A 17 -4.63 -4.17 10.03
CA HIS A 17 -3.39 -3.39 9.95
C HIS A 17 -2.19 -4.13 9.33
N GLY A 18 -2.36 -5.37 8.85
CA GLY A 18 -1.27 -6.23 8.40
C GLY A 18 -0.66 -7.08 9.52
N ARG A 19 -1.45 -7.40 10.55
CA ARG A 19 -1.08 -8.38 11.59
C ARG A 19 -1.18 -9.81 11.07
N GLU A 20 -0.47 -10.73 11.73
CA GLU A 20 -0.55 -12.16 11.42
C GLU A 20 -1.97 -12.71 11.60
N SER A 21 -2.66 -12.27 12.67
CA SER A 21 -4.08 -12.56 12.86
C SER A 21 -4.91 -11.80 11.83
N GLY A 22 -5.60 -12.53 10.96
CA GLY A 22 -6.38 -11.94 9.87
C GLY A 22 -5.59 -11.72 8.59
N LYS A 23 -4.37 -12.25 8.49
CA LYS A 23 -3.59 -12.23 7.24
C LYS A 23 -4.36 -12.84 6.07
N ILE A 24 -4.12 -12.27 4.89
CA ILE A 24 -4.67 -12.78 3.65
C ILE A 24 -3.94 -14.08 3.29
N PRO A 25 -4.63 -15.15 2.83
CA PRO A 25 -3.97 -16.34 2.30
C PRO A 25 -3.00 -15.98 1.17
N GLY A 26 -1.81 -16.61 1.15
CA GLY A 26 -0.81 -16.35 0.10
C GLY A 26 -1.36 -16.53 -1.31
N GLU A 27 -2.16 -17.57 -1.55
CA GLU A 27 -2.85 -17.81 -2.84
C GLU A 27 -3.73 -16.63 -3.30
N TRP A 28 -4.27 -15.85 -2.37
CA TRP A 28 -5.09 -14.68 -2.70
C TRP A 28 -4.23 -13.45 -2.98
N ILE A 29 -3.12 -13.28 -2.26
CA ILE A 29 -2.15 -12.21 -2.53
C ILE A 29 -1.55 -12.44 -3.92
N GLU A 30 -1.16 -13.67 -4.25
CA GLU A 30 -0.65 -14.06 -5.57
C GLU A 30 -1.70 -13.84 -6.67
N ALA A 31 -2.97 -14.15 -6.41
CA ALA A 31 -4.06 -13.91 -7.38
C ALA A 31 -4.34 -12.41 -7.60
N MET A 32 -4.29 -11.60 -6.54
CA MET A 32 -4.49 -10.15 -6.63
C MET A 32 -3.27 -9.41 -7.16
N ASP A 33 -2.07 -9.97 -6.98
CA ASP A 33 -0.79 -9.38 -7.38
C ASP A 33 -0.71 -7.86 -7.09
N PRO A 34 -0.78 -7.39 -5.84
CA PRO A 34 -0.87 -5.95 -5.54
C PRO A 34 0.38 -5.17 -5.98
N ASP A 35 0.24 -3.99 -6.59
CA ASP A 35 1.40 -3.13 -6.86
C ASP A 35 1.94 -2.47 -5.58
N ILE A 36 1.04 -2.08 -4.66
CA ILE A 36 1.35 -1.52 -3.34
C ILE A 36 0.46 -2.17 -2.28
N ILE A 37 1.05 -2.48 -1.13
CA ILE A 37 0.33 -2.89 0.08
C ILE A 37 0.44 -1.80 1.15
N VAL A 38 -0.71 -1.32 1.64
CA VAL A 38 -0.79 -0.40 2.77
C VAL A 38 -0.87 -1.19 4.06
N MET A 39 0.19 -1.11 4.86
CA MET A 39 0.23 -1.66 6.22
C MET A 39 -0.34 -0.61 7.18
N GLY A 40 -1.44 -0.93 7.84
CA GLY A 40 -2.13 -0.01 8.73
C GLY A 40 -1.34 0.30 10.01
N GLU A 41 -1.78 1.31 10.74
CA GLU A 41 -1.11 1.74 11.97
C GLU A 41 -1.30 0.75 13.12
N ALA A 42 -0.20 0.19 13.64
CA ALA A 42 -0.18 -0.70 14.81
C ALA A 42 1.24 -0.78 15.41
N PRO A 43 1.44 -1.21 16.67
CA PRO A 43 2.79 -1.40 17.19
C PRO A 43 3.59 -2.36 16.30
N SER A 44 4.80 -1.96 15.88
CA SER A 44 5.56 -2.65 14.82
C SER A 44 5.83 -4.13 15.10
N GLU A 45 5.97 -4.49 16.38
CA GLU A 45 6.12 -5.88 16.84
C GLU A 45 4.94 -6.80 16.50
N ASN A 46 3.78 -6.23 16.19
CA ASN A 46 2.57 -6.98 15.82
C ASN A 46 2.36 -7.09 14.30
N LEU A 47 3.13 -6.36 13.49
CA LEU A 47 2.97 -6.34 12.04
C LEU A 47 3.71 -7.52 11.40
N ASP A 48 3.02 -8.27 10.56
CA ASP A 48 3.56 -9.41 9.82
C ASP A 48 4.11 -8.94 8.47
N TYR A 49 5.27 -8.30 8.50
CA TYR A 49 5.94 -7.81 7.28
C TYR A 49 6.31 -8.93 6.31
N ALA A 50 6.59 -10.13 6.84
CA ALA A 50 7.04 -11.28 6.08
C ALA A 50 5.90 -11.91 5.25
N ALA A 51 4.64 -11.80 5.68
CA ALA A 51 3.49 -12.26 4.91
C ALA A 51 3.32 -11.54 3.55
N TYR A 52 3.95 -10.38 3.40
CA TYR A 52 3.83 -9.53 2.21
C TYR A 52 5.19 -9.32 1.53
N ASP A 53 6.15 -10.22 1.74
CA ASP A 53 7.48 -10.10 1.16
C ASP A 53 7.43 -10.05 -0.38
N GLY A 54 8.37 -9.30 -0.99
CA GLY A 54 8.40 -9.08 -2.43
C GLY A 54 7.46 -8.00 -2.99
N TYR A 55 6.49 -7.50 -2.21
CA TYR A 55 5.62 -6.39 -2.60
C TYR A 55 6.10 -5.03 -2.07
N ASN A 56 5.84 -3.95 -2.81
CA ASN A 56 6.04 -2.59 -2.32
C ASN A 56 5.07 -2.30 -1.17
N LYS A 57 5.53 -1.56 -0.16
CA LYS A 57 4.74 -1.30 1.05
C LYS A 57 4.77 0.17 1.42
N ILE A 58 3.61 0.71 1.78
CA ILE A 58 3.50 1.96 2.54
C ILE A 58 3.08 1.60 3.96
N THR A 59 3.86 2.01 4.96
CA THR A 59 3.56 1.71 6.37
C THR A 59 3.01 2.94 7.08
N GLN A 60 1.76 2.88 7.51
CA GLN A 60 1.05 4.02 8.10
C GLN A 60 1.72 4.52 9.40
N ASN A 61 2.41 3.65 10.15
CA ASN A 61 3.24 4.06 11.30
C ASN A 61 4.25 5.17 10.97
N SER A 62 4.78 5.16 9.75
CA SER A 62 5.82 6.11 9.32
C SER A 62 5.28 7.13 8.32
N ALA A 63 4.35 6.75 7.44
CA ALA A 63 3.71 7.67 6.52
C ALA A 63 2.72 8.62 7.22
N LYS A 64 2.12 8.19 8.35
CA LYS A 64 0.96 8.81 9.01
C LYS A 64 -0.25 8.82 8.07
N ASP A 65 -1.03 9.89 8.01
CA ASP A 65 -2.16 10.00 7.06
C ASP A 65 -1.67 9.87 5.62
N ILE A 66 -2.39 9.12 4.79
CA ILE A 66 -2.06 8.88 3.38
C ILE A 66 -3.23 9.36 2.52
N THR A 67 -2.95 10.17 1.51
CA THR A 67 -3.93 10.62 0.51
C THR A 67 -3.60 10.00 -0.83
N PHE A 68 -4.61 9.36 -1.45
CA PHE A 68 -4.55 8.82 -2.80
C PHE A 68 -5.40 9.70 -3.71
N GLU A 69 -4.76 10.42 -4.62
CA GLU A 69 -5.42 11.15 -5.70
C GLU A 69 -5.46 10.22 -6.93
N CYS A 70 -6.60 9.55 -7.11
CA CYS A 70 -6.79 8.56 -8.16
C CYS A 70 -7.19 9.23 -9.48
N GLU A 71 -6.35 9.05 -10.50
CA GLU A 71 -6.61 9.47 -11.87
C GLU A 71 -6.80 8.26 -12.79
N GLN A 72 -6.98 8.50 -14.10
CA GLN A 72 -7.41 7.44 -15.02
C GLN A 72 -6.44 6.25 -15.11
N ASN A 73 -5.14 6.49 -15.18
CA ASN A 73 -4.11 5.43 -15.29
C ASN A 73 -2.98 5.61 -14.28
N MET A 74 -3.25 6.34 -13.19
CA MET A 74 -2.24 6.64 -12.19
C MET A 74 -2.85 7.02 -10.85
N VAL A 75 -2.04 6.98 -9.81
CA VAL A 75 -2.39 7.46 -8.48
C VAL A 75 -1.26 8.32 -7.94
N HIS A 76 -1.52 9.60 -7.71
CA HIS A 76 -0.60 10.46 -6.96
C HIS A 76 -0.78 10.22 -5.47
N ILE A 77 0.34 10.03 -4.76
CA ILE A 77 0.33 9.65 -3.36
C ILE A 77 1.01 10.73 -2.52
N TYR A 78 0.34 11.11 -1.44
CA TYR A 78 0.78 12.13 -0.50
C TYR A 78 0.67 11.60 0.93
N VAL A 79 1.50 12.10 1.85
CA VAL A 79 1.54 11.61 3.23
C VAL A 79 1.70 12.74 4.25
N SER A 80 1.15 12.64 5.46
CA SER A 80 1.30 13.73 6.44
C SER A 80 2.68 13.79 7.13
N ASN A 81 3.55 12.79 6.95
CA ASN A 81 4.94 12.86 7.40
C ASN A 81 5.89 13.39 6.30
N GLU A 82 6.33 14.64 6.43
CA GLU A 82 7.29 15.30 5.50
C GLU A 82 8.63 14.57 5.31
N ASN A 83 9.00 13.69 6.24
CA ASN A 83 10.26 12.94 6.19
C ASN A 83 10.09 11.52 5.61
N TYR A 84 8.87 11.13 5.23
CA TYR A 84 8.60 9.82 4.64
C TYR A 84 8.77 9.87 3.12
N SER A 85 9.44 8.87 2.58
CA SER A 85 9.59 8.67 1.14
C SER A 85 9.75 7.19 0.81
N VAL A 86 9.55 6.87 -0.47
CA VAL A 86 9.72 5.54 -1.04
C VAL A 86 10.45 5.67 -2.38
N ASP A 87 11.10 4.60 -2.84
CA ASP A 87 11.93 4.59 -4.06
C ASP A 87 11.24 3.89 -5.24
N PHE A 88 10.06 3.31 -5.03
CA PHE A 88 9.29 2.59 -6.05
C PHE A 88 8.22 3.42 -6.76
N LEU A 89 8.08 4.72 -6.43
CA LEU A 89 7.14 5.64 -7.07
C LEU A 89 7.86 6.62 -8.01
N GLU A 90 7.15 7.06 -9.05
CA GLU A 90 7.68 8.03 -10.00
C GLU A 90 7.40 9.48 -9.56
N ASN A 91 8.39 10.36 -9.69
CA ASN A 91 8.21 11.76 -9.32
C ASN A 91 7.68 12.59 -10.50
N GLU A 92 6.40 12.91 -10.48
CA GLU A 92 5.74 13.80 -11.45
C GLU A 92 5.60 15.24 -10.96
N TYR A 93 6.24 15.58 -9.83
CA TYR A 93 6.31 16.93 -9.26
C TYR A 93 4.93 17.54 -8.91
N MET A 94 3.99 16.69 -8.48
CA MET A 94 2.65 17.11 -8.08
C MET A 94 2.63 17.86 -6.75
N ASN A 95 1.63 18.72 -6.58
CA ASN A 95 1.50 19.60 -5.41
C ASN A 95 0.05 19.89 -5.03
N THR A 96 -0.90 19.01 -5.37
CA THR A 96 -2.31 19.16 -4.97
C THR A 96 -2.46 19.14 -3.45
N TYR A 97 -1.69 18.28 -2.78
CA TYR A 97 -1.60 18.18 -1.32
C TYR A 97 -0.14 18.30 -0.85
N ASP A 98 0.03 18.51 0.46
CA ASP A 98 1.36 18.57 1.07
C ASP A 98 2.06 17.20 1.01
N ASN A 99 3.40 17.22 0.94
CA ASN A 99 4.28 16.04 1.04
C ASN A 99 3.94 14.93 0.03
N TYR A 100 4.04 15.28 -1.26
CA TYR A 100 4.00 14.33 -2.35
C TYR A 100 5.14 13.32 -2.27
N ILE A 101 4.84 12.02 -2.37
CA ILE A 101 5.83 10.93 -2.33
C ILE A 101 6.01 10.21 -3.65
N GLY A 102 5.15 10.48 -4.65
CA GLY A 102 5.28 9.93 -6.00
C GLY A 102 3.96 9.44 -6.62
N THR A 103 4.06 8.96 -7.85
CA THR A 103 2.98 8.43 -8.68
C THR A 103 3.14 6.92 -8.83
N LEU A 104 2.05 6.19 -8.64
CA LEU A 104 1.90 4.81 -9.13
C LEU A 104 1.26 4.85 -10.52
N ASN A 105 1.96 4.37 -11.54
CA ASN A 105 1.41 4.18 -12.90
C ASN A 105 0.70 2.82 -13.00
N ILE A 106 -0.48 2.78 -13.64
CA ILE A 106 -1.36 1.60 -13.75
C ILE A 106 -1.48 1.12 -15.21
#